data_AF-A0A2E1BRR0-F1
#
_entry.id   AF-A0A2E1BRR0-F1
#
_cell.length_a   1.000
_cell.length_b   1.000
_cell.length_c   1.000
_cell.angle_alpha   90.00
_cell.angle_beta   90.00
_cell.angle_gamma   90.00
#
_symmetry.space_group_name_H-M   'P 1'
#
loop_
_entity.id
_entity.type
_entity.pdbx_description
1 polymer ?
#
loop_
_entity_poly.entity_id
_entity_poly.type
_entity_poly.pdbx_seq_one_letter_code
_entity_poly.pdbx_strand_id
1 'polypeptide(L)' 'MIEWLKKIFYEEWEITIFYPAETRVLADGTRVESLKPKTYRAKALKKISEKHFKFIDTEGVLHEIKVVNPVGYDIKKVY' A
#
# COMPACT_ATOMS: atom_id res chain seq x y z
N MET A 1 -21.84 -10.22 -24.88
CA MET A 1 -22.27 -11.36 -24.03
C MET A 1 -21.30 -11.69 -22.87
N ILE A 2 -20.21 -10.92 -22.62
CA ILE A 2 -19.20 -11.27 -21.60
C ILE A 2 -18.95 -10.14 -20.57
N GLU A 3 -19.64 -8.98 -20.67
CA GLU A 3 -19.41 -7.85 -19.75
C GLU A 3 -19.67 -8.15 -18.27
N TRP A 4 -20.62 -9.02 -17.94
CA TRP A 4 -20.91 -9.37 -16.54
C TRP A 4 -19.77 -10.20 -15.92
N LEU A 5 -19.11 -11.08 -16.69
CA LEU A 5 -17.95 -11.82 -16.22
C LEU A 5 -16.77 -10.89 -15.97
N LYS A 6 -16.55 -9.91 -16.86
CA LYS A 6 -15.51 -8.87 -16.64
C LYS A 6 -15.76 -8.09 -15.35
N LYS A 7 -17.03 -7.81 -15.02
CA LYS A 7 -17.42 -7.03 -13.83
C LYS A 7 -17.11 -7.73 -12.51
N ILE A 8 -17.13 -9.07 -12.47
CA ILE A 8 -16.78 -9.86 -11.27
C ILE A 8 -15.27 -9.85 -11.01
N PHE A 9 -14.45 -9.72 -12.05
CA PHE A 9 -12.98 -9.64 -11.92
C PHE A 9 -12.44 -8.21 -11.69
N TYR A 10 -13.30 -7.19 -11.66
CA TYR A 10 -12.91 -5.86 -11.22
C TYR A 10 -12.93 -5.81 -9.68
N GLU A 11 -11.96 -6.50 -9.09
CA GLU A 11 -11.67 -6.37 -7.67
C GLU A 11 -10.74 -5.17 -7.49
N GLU A 12 -11.28 -4.05 -7.03
CA GLU A 12 -10.50 -2.87 -6.66
C GLU A 12 -10.14 -2.95 -5.18
N TRP A 13 -8.84 -2.90 -4.91
CA TRP A 13 -8.24 -2.97 -3.60
C TRP A 13 -7.62 -1.62 -3.27
N GLU A 14 -7.90 -1.10 -2.09
CA GLU A 14 -7.23 0.08 -1.56
C GLU A 14 -6.22 -0.36 -0.50
N ILE A 15 -4.96 -0.03 -0.70
CA ILE A 15 -3.86 -0.38 0.19
C ILE A 15 -3.32 0.90 0.80
N THR A 16 -3.42 1.06 2.12
CA THR A 16 -2.80 2.17 2.83
C THR A 16 -1.57 1.65 3.56
N ILE A 17 -0.39 2.13 3.16
CA ILE A 17 0.89 1.75 3.76
C ILE A 17 1.40 2.92 4.61
N PHE A 18 1.70 2.66 5.88
CA PHE A 18 2.17 3.67 6.83
C PHE A 18 3.69 3.71 6.84
N TYR A 19 4.31 4.63 6.10
CA TYR A 19 5.76 4.75 6.03
C TYR A 19 6.31 5.55 7.22
N PRO A 20 7.42 5.11 7.86
CA PRO A 20 8.15 5.97 8.78
C PRO A 20 8.84 7.09 7.97
N ALA A 21 8.48 8.33 8.25
CA ALA A 21 8.75 9.47 7.35
C ALA A 21 10.01 10.25 7.68
N GLU A 22 10.37 10.41 8.94
CA GLU A 22 11.61 11.03 9.39
C GLU A 22 11.60 10.99 10.92
N THR A 23 12.74 10.63 11.51
CA THR A 23 12.96 10.79 12.95
C THR A 23 13.66 12.12 13.15
N ARG A 24 12.90 13.19 13.43
CA ARG A 24 13.52 14.46 13.80
C ARG A 24 13.89 14.40 15.28
N VAL A 25 15.20 14.39 15.55
CA VAL A 25 15.73 14.52 16.90
C VAL A 25 15.78 16.02 17.21
N LEU A 26 14.88 16.46 18.08
CA LEU A 26 14.88 17.83 18.58
C LEU A 26 16.05 18.01 19.56
N ALA A 27 16.54 19.24 19.72
CA ALA A 27 17.67 19.56 20.61
C ALA A 27 17.43 19.18 22.09
N ASP A 28 16.17 18.93 22.47
CA ASP A 28 15.73 18.50 23.80
C ASP A 28 15.75 16.98 24.01
N GLY A 29 16.27 16.20 23.04
CA GLY A 29 16.36 14.74 23.12
C GLY A 29 15.05 13.98 22.85
N THR A 30 13.95 14.69 22.59
CA THR A 30 12.67 14.08 22.22
C THR A 30 12.68 13.63 20.76
N ARG A 31 12.35 12.36 20.51
CA ARG A 31 12.23 11.77 19.17
C ARG A 31 10.79 11.94 18.69
N VAL A 32 10.58 12.70 17.61
CA VAL A 32 9.28 12.74 16.94
C VAL A 32 9.37 11.88 15.69
N GLU A 33 8.75 10.71 15.76
CA GLU A 33 8.59 9.81 14.62
C GLU A 33 7.36 10.26 13.82
N SER A 34 7.57 10.83 12.64
CA SER A 34 6.46 11.16 11.75
C SER A 34 6.08 9.92 10.93
N LEU A 35 4.80 9.58 10.86
CA LEU A 35 4.26 8.55 9.98
C LEU A 35 3.66 9.22 8.74
N LYS A 36 4.08 8.83 7.54
CA LYS A 36 3.48 9.26 6.27
C LYS A 36 2.65 8.11 5.69
N PRO A 37 1.33 8.10 5.90
CA PRO A 37 0.46 7.15 5.22
C PRO A 37 0.44 7.46 3.71
N LYS A 38 0.53 6.42 2.89
CA LYS A 38 0.34 6.55 1.45
C LYS A 38 -0.60 5.46 0.96
N THR A 39 -1.65 5.90 0.28
CA THR A 39 -2.73 5.05 -0.21
C THR A 39 -2.52 4.75 -1.69
N TYR A 40 -2.72 3.49 -2.07
CA TYR A 40 -2.58 2.96 -3.41
C TYR A 40 -3.85 2.23 -3.81
N ARG A 41 -4.23 2.30 -5.09
CA ARG A 41 -5.38 1.59 -5.65
C ARG A 41 -4.89 0.48 -6.57
N ALA A 42 -5.08 -0.76 -6.14
CA ALA A 42 -4.65 -1.93 -6.87
C ALA A 42 -5.84 -2.67 -7.48
N LYS A 43 -5.67 -3.12 -8.73
CA LYS A 43 -6.59 -4.07 -9.38
C LYS A 43 -6.29 -5.52 -8.99
N ALA A 44 -5.05 -5.81 -8.59
CA ALA A 44 -4.68 -7.14 -8.12
C ALA A 44 -3.53 -7.08 -7.12
N LEU A 45 -3.68 -7.81 -6.02
CA LEU A 45 -2.64 -8.00 -5.03
C LEU A 45 -1.85 -9.27 -5.39
N LYS A 46 -0.54 -9.15 -5.64
CA LYS A 46 0.32 -10.31 -5.94
C LYS A 46 1.05 -10.83 -4.71
N LYS A 47 1.59 -9.92 -3.90
CA LYS A 47 2.29 -10.23 -2.66
C LYS A 47 2.11 -9.10 -1.68
N ILE A 48 1.58 -9.39 -0.49
CA ILE A 48 1.50 -8.41 0.59
C ILE A 48 2.17 -9.03 1.80
N SER A 49 3.18 -8.33 2.31
CA SER A 49 3.94 -8.69 3.49
C SER A 49 4.52 -7.41 4.08
N GLU A 50 4.76 -7.40 5.39
CA GLU A 50 5.21 -6.23 6.15
C GLU A 50 6.46 -5.55 5.58
N LYS A 51 7.28 -6.28 4.82
CA LYS A 51 8.49 -5.76 4.17
C LYS A 51 8.42 -5.68 2.64
N HIS A 52 7.42 -6.28 2.03
CA HIS A 52 7.36 -6.44 0.58
C HIS A 52 5.93 -6.42 0.07
N PHE A 53 5.60 -5.37 -0.68
CA PHE A 53 4.32 -5.17 -1.33
C PHE A 53 4.50 -5.23 -2.84
N LYS A 54 3.73 -6.08 -3.50
CA LYS A 54 3.68 -6.23 -4.95
C LYS A 54 2.22 -6.26 -5.38
N PHE A 55 1.82 -5.26 -6.14
CA PHE A 55 0.46 -5.12 -6.62
C PHE A 55 0.45 -4.55 -8.03
N ILE A 56 -0.66 -4.75 -8.72
CA ILE A 56 -0.92 -4.21 -10.05
C ILE A 56 -1.91 -3.07 -9.87
N ASP A 57 -1.53 -1.87 -10.31
CA ASP A 57 -2.37 -0.68 -10.26
C ASP A 57 -3.58 -0.81 -11.19
N THR A 58 -4.53 0.12 -11.07
CA THR A 58 -5.72 0.17 -11.93
C THR A 58 -5.38 0.31 -13.42
N GLU A 59 -4.25 0.95 -13.73
CA GLU A 59 -3.72 1.11 -15.09
C GLU A 59 -2.96 -0.13 -15.60
N GLY A 60 -2.83 -1.20 -14.79
CA GLY A 60 -2.10 -2.41 -15.16
C GLY A 60 -0.59 -2.35 -14.93
N VAL A 61 -0.09 -1.27 -14.33
CA VAL A 61 1.33 -1.11 -13.97
C VAL A 61 1.65 -1.94 -12.74
N LEU A 62 2.76 -2.69 -12.79
CA LEU A 62 3.23 -3.46 -11.65
C LEU A 62 4.05 -2.56 -10.72
N HIS A 63 3.57 -2.39 -9.50
CA HIS A 63 4.29 -1.70 -8.44
C HIS A 63 4.92 -2.71 -7.49
N GLU A 64 6.21 -2.56 -7.25
CA GLU A 64 6.96 -3.33 -6.27
C GLU A 64 7.59 -2.37 -5.26
N ILE A 65 7.18 -2.49 -4.00
CA ILE A 65 7.62 -1.66 -2.89
C ILE A 65 8.30 -2.58 -1.87
N LYS A 66 9.58 -2.31 -1.63
CA LYS A 66 10.38 -2.98 -0.61
C LYS A 66 10.74 -1.96 0.46
N VAL A 67 10.44 -2.30 1.71
CA VAL A 67 10.76 -1.47 2.86
C VAL A 67 11.78 -2.19 3.73
N VAL A 68 12.73 -1.41 4.28
CA VAL A 68 13.81 -1.94 5.12
C VAL A 68 13.24 -2.38 6.48
N ASN A 69 12.35 -1.57 7.04
CA ASN A 69 11.67 -1.82 8.30
C ASN A 69 10.26 -2.31 8.02
N PRO A 70 9.73 -3.26 8.84
CA PRO A 70 8.34 -3.69 8.70
C PRO A 70 7.42 -2.49 8.93
N VAL A 71 6.45 -2.32 8.04
CA VAL A 71 5.47 -1.23 8.10
C VAL A 71 4.07 -1.78 8.33
N GLY A 72 3.28 -1.04 9.10
CA GLY A 72 1.85 -1.27 9.17
C GLY A 72 1.22 -1.04 7.80
N TYR A 73 0.28 -1.89 7.43
CA TYR A 73 -0.52 -1.73 6.23
C TYR A 73 -1.97 -2.07 6.52
N ASP A 74 -2.87 -1.35 5.87
CA ASP A 74 -4.30 -1.63 5.87
C ASP A 74 -4.73 -1.95 4.43
N ILE A 75 -5.52 -3.00 4.26
CA ILE A 75 -6.06 -3.40 2.97
C ILE A 75 -7.57 -3.38 3.07
N LYS A 76 -8.20 -2.59 2.21
CA LYS A 76 -9.65 -2.51 2.08
C LYS A 76 -10.07 -2.98 0.70
N LYS A 77 -10.99 -3.94 0.65
CA LYS A 77 -11.68 -4.31 -0.60
C LYS A 77 -12.77 -3.27 -0.87
N VAL A 78 -12.73 -2.64 -2.04
CA VAL A 78 -13.70 -1.59 -2.42
C VAL A 78 -14.88 -2.19 -3.17
N TYR A 79 -14.63 -3.15 -4.07
CA TYR A 79 -15.63 -3.85 -4.89
C TYR A 79 -15.44 -5.36 -4.88
#